data_AF-A0A953A0P4-F1
#
_entry.id   AF-A0A953A0P4-F1
#
_cell.length_a   1.000
_cell.length_b   1.000
_cell.length_c   1.000
_cell.angle_alpha   90.00
_cell.angle_beta   90.00
_cell.angle_gamma   90.00
#
_symmetry.space_group_name_H-M   'P 1'
#
loop_
_entity.id
_entity.type
_entity.pdbx_description
1 polymer ?
#
loop_
_entity_poly.entity_id
_entity_poly.type
_entity_poly.pdbx_seq_one_letter_code
_entity_poly.pdbx_strand_id
1 'polypeptide(L)'
;MSIAAEHLEKLRTLPDRLKAVLTGQDVAIDLVAERLQHGELGLTVPGRPKASFLFLGPTGVGKTELTLRFTEDLLGPDRVVRLDMSEYQTADRLGLLLGTADEPGRIAEGFDACAGSGTLLFDEIEKAHPRVLDVLLQLLDAARLTTGRNRVLDFSAWYVVLTSNIGAQRIMTLRKSKYETMERLVRQDAQRELRPEIFARITLTVVFNRLDYEAQCAIAAGLVEKECRTLAGLGYRVSPEPSVQGIVVSRGYHERLGARPMRDAAELLVRNALARELLRGGDGSGRLLPHSDGMKLHLNPAAS
;
A
#
# COMPACT_ATOMS: atom_id res chain seq x y z
N MET A 1 -25.46 9.18 18.08
CA MET A 1 -24.20 8.56 18.54
C MET A 1 -23.20 9.69 18.76
N SER A 2 -22.68 9.87 19.99
CA SER A 2 -21.60 10.84 20.22
C SER A 2 -20.31 10.20 19.75
N ILE A 3 -19.68 10.74 18.70
CA ILE A 3 -18.34 10.33 18.32
C ILE A 3 -17.39 10.82 19.42
N ALA A 4 -16.52 9.94 19.92
CA ALA A 4 -15.57 10.30 20.96
C ALA A 4 -14.63 11.42 20.46
N ALA A 5 -14.35 12.41 21.32
CA ALA A 5 -13.48 13.54 20.96
C ALA A 5 -12.09 13.10 20.47
N GLU A 6 -11.55 12.04 21.06
CA GLU A 6 -10.28 11.41 20.63
C GLU A 6 -10.36 10.87 19.19
N HIS A 7 -11.48 10.23 18.82
CA HIS A 7 -11.67 9.73 17.47
C HIS A 7 -11.81 10.87 16.46
N LEU A 8 -12.50 11.97 16.81
CA LEU A 8 -12.58 13.15 15.96
C LEU A 8 -11.21 13.79 15.71
N GLU A 9 -10.38 13.89 16.75
CA GLU A 9 -9.02 14.41 16.62
C GLU A 9 -8.16 13.52 15.72
N LYS A 10 -8.30 12.19 15.89
CA LYS A 10 -7.63 11.20 15.05
C LYS A 10 -8.03 11.34 13.59
N LEU A 11 -9.31 11.55 13.28
CA LEU A 11 -9.79 11.80 11.92
C LEU A 11 -9.26 13.12 11.35
N ARG A 12 -9.25 14.19 12.17
CA ARG A 12 -8.79 15.53 11.76
C ARG A 12 -7.34 15.52 11.29
N THR A 13 -6.47 14.81 12.02
CA THR A 13 -5.03 14.75 11.76
C THR A 13 -4.60 13.55 10.90
N LEU A 14 -5.56 12.75 10.40
CA LEU A 14 -5.29 11.58 9.55
C LEU A 14 -4.45 11.89 8.30
N PRO A 15 -4.76 12.94 7.49
CA PRO A 15 -3.97 13.24 6.29
C PRO A 15 -2.48 13.46 6.61
N ASP A 16 -2.18 14.22 7.67
CA ASP A 16 -0.81 14.55 8.07
C ASP A 16 -0.05 13.32 8.54
N ARG A 17 -0.69 12.44 9.35
CA ARG A 17 -0.09 11.18 9.79
C ARG A 17 0.20 10.24 8.61
N LEU A 18 -0.68 10.20 7.62
CA LEU A 18 -0.46 9.41 6.41
C LEU A 18 0.69 9.99 5.56
N LYS A 19 0.73 11.31 5.35
CA LYS A 19 1.82 11.99 4.61
C LYS A 19 3.19 11.84 5.30
N ALA A 20 3.21 11.76 6.64
CA ALA A 20 4.43 11.54 7.40
C ALA A 20 5.09 10.16 7.11
N VAL A 21 4.30 9.16 6.69
CA VAL A 21 4.79 7.80 6.41
C VAL A 21 4.77 7.43 4.93
N LEU A 22 4.05 8.17 4.09
CA LEU A 22 3.90 7.94 2.66
C LEU A 22 4.39 9.15 1.87
N THR A 23 5.55 9.01 1.25
CA THR A 23 6.20 10.08 0.51
C THR A 23 5.70 10.17 -0.94
N GLY A 24 5.44 11.40 -1.41
CA GLY A 24 5.23 11.71 -2.83
C GLY A 24 3.83 11.39 -3.35
N GLN A 25 2.85 11.20 -2.46
CA GLN A 25 1.46 10.85 -2.80
C GLN A 25 0.44 11.78 -2.14
N ASP A 26 0.81 13.01 -1.83
CA ASP A 26 0.03 13.95 -1.04
C ASP A 26 -1.39 14.16 -1.58
N VAL A 27 -1.54 14.37 -2.90
CA VAL A 27 -2.84 14.52 -3.56
C VAL A 27 -3.71 13.28 -3.39
N ALA A 28 -3.14 12.09 -3.53
CA ALA A 28 -3.86 10.83 -3.33
C ALA A 28 -4.27 10.65 -1.87
N ILE A 29 -3.38 11.00 -0.93
CA ILE A 29 -3.63 10.91 0.50
C ILE A 29 -4.77 11.86 0.91
N ASP A 30 -4.78 13.10 0.43
CA ASP A 30 -5.83 14.07 0.76
C ASP A 30 -7.20 13.62 0.28
N LEU A 31 -7.30 13.15 -0.97
CA LEU A 31 -8.55 12.63 -1.54
C LEU A 31 -9.06 11.40 -0.79
N VAL A 32 -8.15 10.48 -0.43
CA VAL A 32 -8.51 9.26 0.32
C VAL A 32 -8.94 9.61 1.73
N ALA A 33 -8.20 10.47 2.43
CA ALA A 33 -8.49 10.87 3.80
C ALA A 33 -9.87 11.54 3.92
N GLU A 34 -10.27 12.38 2.95
CA GLU A 34 -11.62 12.97 2.91
C GLU A 34 -12.71 11.88 2.90
N ARG A 35 -12.55 10.84 2.07
CA ARG A 35 -13.54 9.76 1.98
C ARG A 35 -13.52 8.82 3.18
N LEU A 36 -12.36 8.60 3.79
CA LEU A 36 -12.25 7.87 5.06
C LEU A 36 -12.97 8.62 6.19
N GLN A 37 -12.80 9.95 6.26
CA GLN A 37 -13.50 10.79 7.21
C GLN A 37 -15.02 10.70 7.03
N HIS A 38 -15.52 10.75 5.79
CA HIS A 38 -16.95 10.53 5.52
C HIS A 38 -17.42 9.16 6.02
N GLY A 39 -16.62 8.10 5.77
CA GLY A 39 -16.87 6.75 6.25
C GLY A 39 -17.02 6.64 7.76
N GLU A 40 -16.05 7.19 8.51
CA GLU A 40 -16.05 7.14 9.98
C GLU A 40 -17.09 8.08 10.62
N LEU A 41 -17.46 9.17 9.95
CA LEU A 41 -18.53 10.06 10.40
C LEU A 41 -19.95 9.55 10.04
N GLY A 42 -20.05 8.42 9.34
CA GLY A 42 -21.33 7.86 8.89
C GLY A 42 -22.02 8.69 7.79
N LEU A 43 -21.27 9.50 7.06
CA LEU A 43 -21.73 10.33 5.94
C LEU A 43 -21.72 9.54 4.62
N THR A 44 -22.22 8.32 4.67
CA THR A 44 -22.19 7.35 3.57
C THR A 44 -23.61 6.90 3.19
N VAL A 45 -23.73 6.27 2.03
CA VAL A 45 -25.00 5.69 1.60
C VAL A 45 -25.29 4.44 2.46
N PRO A 46 -26.44 4.37 3.15
CA PRO A 46 -26.79 3.19 3.95
C PRO A 46 -26.79 1.91 3.12
N GLY A 47 -26.34 0.80 3.73
CA GLY A 47 -26.27 -0.51 3.05
C GLY A 47 -25.12 -0.65 2.05
N ARG A 48 -24.16 0.28 2.02
CA ARG A 48 -22.91 0.17 1.28
C ARG A 48 -21.70 0.12 2.23
N PRO A 49 -20.53 -0.35 1.77
CA PRO A 49 -19.29 -0.23 2.53
C PRO A 49 -19.00 1.24 2.91
N LYS A 50 -18.22 1.47 3.97
CA LYS A 50 -17.83 2.82 4.44
C LYS A 50 -17.24 3.66 3.31
N ALA A 51 -16.38 3.07 2.50
CA ALA A 51 -15.95 3.62 1.22
C ALA A 51 -15.36 2.52 0.35
N SER A 52 -15.41 2.73 -0.96
CA SER A 52 -14.75 1.89 -1.95
C SER A 52 -13.76 2.69 -2.79
N PHE A 53 -12.54 2.17 -2.94
CA PHE A 53 -11.46 2.86 -3.62
C PHE A 53 -10.91 2.04 -4.79
N LEU A 54 -10.65 2.69 -5.91
CA LEU A 54 -9.85 2.13 -6.99
C LEU A 54 -8.54 2.91 -7.13
N PHE A 55 -7.44 2.28 -6.73
CA PHE A 55 -6.10 2.85 -6.80
C PHE A 55 -5.40 2.42 -8.09
N LEU A 56 -5.16 3.39 -8.96
CA LEU A 56 -4.50 3.21 -10.25
C LEU A 56 -3.07 3.74 -10.17
N GLY A 57 -2.10 3.02 -10.71
CA GLY A 57 -0.71 3.50 -10.72
C GLY A 57 0.29 2.41 -11.04
N PRO A 58 1.57 2.72 -11.26
CA PRO A 58 2.60 1.70 -11.41
C PRO A 58 2.85 0.92 -10.11
N THR A 59 3.57 -0.20 -10.20
CA THR A 59 3.97 -0.98 -9.03
C THR A 59 4.91 -0.18 -8.14
N GLY A 60 4.79 -0.35 -6.82
CA GLY A 60 5.74 0.22 -5.86
C GLY A 60 5.62 1.73 -5.61
N VAL A 61 4.51 2.37 -5.98
CA VAL A 61 4.23 3.79 -5.70
C VAL A 61 3.46 4.06 -4.40
N GLY A 62 3.03 3.00 -3.69
CA GLY A 62 2.38 3.13 -2.38
C GLY A 62 0.88 2.82 -2.31
N LYS A 63 0.26 2.25 -3.35
CA LYS A 63 -1.18 1.86 -3.37
C LYS A 63 -1.57 0.96 -2.19
N THR A 64 -0.88 -0.18 -2.06
CA THR A 64 -1.07 -1.14 -0.98
C THR A 64 -0.66 -0.54 0.36
N GLU A 65 0.46 0.18 0.42
CA GLU A 65 0.97 0.79 1.65
C GLU A 65 -0.03 1.81 2.22
N LEU A 66 -0.63 2.67 1.41
CA LEU A 66 -1.70 3.57 1.85
C LEU A 66 -2.85 2.81 2.50
N THR A 67 -3.23 1.68 1.91
CA THR A 67 -4.30 0.82 2.45
C THR A 67 -3.97 0.26 3.82
N LEU A 68 -2.76 -0.29 3.96
CA LEU A 68 -2.29 -0.82 5.24
C LEU A 68 -2.24 0.29 6.30
N ARG A 69 -1.69 1.46 5.95
CA ARG A 69 -1.51 2.57 6.88
C ARG A 69 -2.81 3.17 7.37
N PHE A 70 -3.75 3.47 6.48
CA PHE A 70 -5.02 4.03 6.96
C PHE A 70 -5.83 3.01 7.76
N THR A 71 -5.72 1.71 7.41
CA THR A 71 -6.45 0.67 8.13
C THR A 71 -5.89 0.46 9.53
N GLU A 72 -4.57 0.33 9.64
CA GLU A 72 -3.86 0.23 10.91
C GLU A 72 -4.13 1.46 11.78
N ASP A 73 -4.05 2.65 11.18
CA ASP A 73 -4.33 3.89 11.89
C ASP A 73 -5.76 3.90 12.42
N LEU A 74 -6.78 3.73 11.57
CA LEU A 74 -8.17 3.92 11.97
C LEU A 74 -8.75 2.75 12.79
N LEU A 75 -8.47 1.52 12.37
CA LEU A 75 -9.14 0.30 12.85
C LEU A 75 -8.23 -0.57 13.75
N GLY A 76 -6.93 -0.29 13.77
CA GLY A 76 -5.92 -1.06 14.50
C GLY A 76 -5.29 -2.19 13.68
N PRO A 77 -4.37 -2.96 14.29
CA PRO A 77 -3.65 -4.03 13.61
C PRO A 77 -4.57 -5.17 13.19
N ASP A 78 -4.12 -5.95 12.20
CA ASP A 78 -4.77 -7.18 11.74
C ASP A 78 -6.22 -6.99 11.22
N ARG A 79 -6.54 -5.79 10.75
CA ARG A 79 -7.85 -5.44 10.16
C ARG A 79 -7.88 -5.44 8.63
N VAL A 80 -6.82 -5.93 7.98
CA VAL A 80 -6.74 -6.01 6.51
C VAL A 80 -6.86 -7.45 6.05
N VAL A 81 -7.87 -7.72 5.21
CA VAL A 81 -8.01 -8.97 4.48
C VAL A 81 -7.49 -8.73 3.07
N ARG A 82 -6.28 -9.22 2.79
CA ARG A 82 -5.60 -9.01 1.51
C ARG A 82 -5.77 -10.21 0.60
N LEU A 83 -6.16 -9.96 -0.64
CA LEU A 83 -6.43 -10.95 -1.67
C LEU A 83 -5.69 -10.56 -2.96
N ASP A 84 -4.74 -11.39 -3.39
CA ASP A 84 -4.02 -11.19 -4.65
C ASP A 84 -4.85 -11.78 -5.80
N MET A 85 -5.32 -10.94 -6.72
CA MET A 85 -6.20 -11.35 -7.81
C MET A 85 -5.50 -12.22 -8.86
N SER A 86 -4.16 -12.30 -8.84
CA SER A 86 -3.42 -13.30 -9.60
C SER A 86 -3.73 -14.74 -9.17
N GLU A 87 -4.15 -14.96 -7.92
CA GLU A 87 -4.57 -16.29 -7.44
C GLU A 87 -5.98 -16.68 -7.91
N TYR A 88 -6.75 -15.72 -8.44
CA TYR A 88 -8.15 -15.88 -8.83
C TYR A 88 -8.38 -15.65 -10.32
N GLN A 89 -7.41 -16.01 -11.15
CA GLN A 89 -7.45 -15.88 -12.62
C GLN A 89 -8.41 -16.88 -13.29
N THR A 90 -8.75 -17.99 -12.63
CA THR A 90 -9.58 -19.06 -13.20
C THR A 90 -10.89 -19.22 -12.43
N ALA A 91 -11.93 -19.72 -13.11
CA ALA A 91 -13.28 -19.81 -12.54
C ALA A 91 -13.39 -20.77 -11.34
N ASP A 92 -12.57 -21.82 -11.30
CA ASP A 92 -12.51 -22.81 -10.21
C ASP A 92 -11.97 -22.22 -8.90
N ARG A 93 -11.20 -21.12 -8.98
CA ARG A 93 -10.66 -20.42 -7.80
C ARG A 93 -11.71 -19.63 -7.03
N LEU A 94 -12.92 -19.49 -7.58
CA LEU A 94 -14.05 -18.86 -6.87
C LEU A 94 -14.39 -19.58 -5.56
N GLY A 95 -14.22 -20.91 -5.52
CA GLY A 95 -14.40 -21.71 -4.31
C GLY A 95 -13.41 -21.35 -3.20
N LEU A 96 -12.17 -20.95 -3.53
CA LEU A 96 -11.21 -20.47 -2.54
C LEU A 96 -11.62 -19.11 -1.96
N LEU A 97 -12.25 -18.26 -2.78
CA LEU A 97 -12.67 -16.92 -2.37
C LEU A 97 -13.88 -16.97 -1.42
N LEU A 98 -14.95 -17.65 -1.85
CA LEU A 98 -16.25 -17.68 -1.15
C LEU A 98 -16.45 -18.91 -0.26
N GLY A 99 -15.63 -19.94 -0.45
CA GLY A 99 -15.77 -21.23 0.21
C GLY A 99 -16.66 -22.17 -0.59
N THR A 100 -16.77 -23.39 -0.07
CA THR A 100 -17.70 -24.42 -0.53
C THR A 100 -18.72 -24.70 0.58
N ALA A 101 -19.56 -25.72 0.40
CA ALA A 101 -20.42 -26.18 1.48
C ALA A 101 -19.60 -26.72 2.68
N ASP A 102 -18.43 -27.29 2.40
CA ASP A 102 -17.61 -28.00 3.39
C ASP A 102 -16.48 -27.13 3.96
N GLU A 103 -15.93 -26.20 3.19
CA GLU A 103 -14.76 -25.38 3.58
C GLU A 103 -15.08 -23.88 3.55
N PRO A 104 -14.62 -23.09 4.56
CA PRO A 104 -14.79 -21.65 4.52
C PRO A 104 -13.90 -21.01 3.44
N GLY A 105 -14.38 -19.94 2.82
CA GLY A 105 -13.58 -19.16 1.87
C GLY A 105 -12.73 -18.10 2.56
N ARG A 106 -11.73 -17.59 1.85
CA ARG A 106 -10.84 -16.52 2.33
C ARG A 106 -11.58 -15.27 2.82
N ILE A 107 -12.69 -14.89 2.16
CA ILE A 107 -13.49 -13.74 2.60
C ILE A 107 -14.12 -14.01 3.97
N ALA A 108 -14.65 -15.21 4.20
CA ALA A 108 -15.28 -15.56 5.47
C ALA A 108 -14.25 -15.67 6.60
N GLU A 109 -13.12 -16.33 6.34
CA GLU A 109 -12.00 -16.43 7.28
C GLU A 109 -11.50 -15.03 7.70
N GLY A 110 -11.24 -14.18 6.71
CA GLY A 110 -10.78 -12.82 6.95
C GLY A 110 -11.82 -11.95 7.67
N PHE A 111 -13.10 -12.11 7.35
CA PHE A 111 -14.19 -11.41 8.02
C PHE A 111 -14.23 -11.72 9.52
N ASP A 112 -14.13 -13.01 9.87
CA ASP A 112 -14.14 -13.48 11.25
C ASP A 112 -12.87 -13.02 12.00
N ALA A 113 -11.70 -13.10 11.36
CA ALA A 113 -10.44 -12.62 11.92
C ALA A 113 -10.46 -11.11 12.22
N CYS A 114 -11.12 -10.30 11.38
CA CYS A 114 -11.28 -8.86 11.59
C CYS A 114 -12.48 -8.52 12.49
N ALA A 115 -13.07 -9.48 13.21
CA ALA A 115 -14.22 -9.28 14.09
C ALA A 115 -15.34 -8.39 13.50
N GLY A 116 -15.63 -8.55 12.21
CA GLY A 116 -16.74 -7.88 11.52
C GLY A 116 -16.51 -6.42 11.09
N SER A 117 -15.31 -5.86 11.23
CA SER A 117 -14.96 -4.54 10.65
C SER A 117 -13.50 -4.51 10.21
N GLY A 118 -13.23 -4.00 9.01
CA GLY A 118 -11.89 -4.05 8.43
C GLY A 118 -11.82 -3.46 7.03
N THR A 119 -10.74 -3.76 6.33
CA THR A 119 -10.52 -3.38 4.94
C THR A 119 -10.29 -4.64 4.10
N LEU A 120 -11.11 -4.81 3.06
CA LEU A 120 -10.86 -5.78 2.00
C LEU A 120 -9.94 -5.13 0.96
N LEU A 121 -8.77 -5.71 0.73
CA LEU A 121 -7.80 -5.25 -0.25
C LEU A 121 -7.67 -6.28 -1.38
N PHE A 122 -8.15 -5.92 -2.57
CA PHE A 122 -8.02 -6.69 -3.81
C PHE A 122 -6.85 -6.13 -4.61
N ASP A 123 -5.71 -6.81 -4.56
CA ASP A 123 -4.52 -6.40 -5.33
C ASP A 123 -4.56 -6.91 -6.77
N GLU A 124 -4.11 -6.09 -7.72
CA GLU A 124 -4.01 -6.40 -9.16
C GLU A 124 -5.34 -6.85 -9.78
N ILE A 125 -6.41 -6.08 -9.53
CA ILE A 125 -7.78 -6.45 -9.93
C ILE A 125 -7.96 -6.77 -11.43
N GLU A 126 -7.14 -6.20 -12.31
CA GLU A 126 -7.15 -6.53 -13.74
C GLU A 126 -6.83 -8.00 -14.06
N LYS A 127 -6.27 -8.74 -13.09
CA LYS A 127 -5.97 -10.17 -13.20
C LYS A 127 -7.15 -11.06 -12.77
N ALA A 128 -8.15 -10.51 -12.09
CA ALA A 128 -9.25 -11.29 -11.57
C ALA A 128 -10.09 -11.91 -12.69
N HIS A 129 -10.54 -13.15 -12.47
CA HIS A 129 -11.53 -13.77 -13.35
C HIS A 129 -12.85 -12.96 -13.32
N PRO A 130 -13.59 -12.84 -14.45
CA PRO A 130 -14.85 -12.07 -14.51
C PRO A 130 -15.88 -12.42 -13.42
N ARG A 131 -15.97 -13.70 -13.02
CA ARG A 131 -16.87 -14.15 -11.92
C ARG A 131 -16.51 -13.56 -10.56
N VAL A 132 -15.23 -13.23 -10.32
CA VAL A 132 -14.82 -12.52 -9.10
C VAL A 132 -15.31 -11.07 -9.15
N LEU A 133 -15.28 -10.44 -10.34
CA LEU A 133 -15.84 -9.10 -10.52
C LEU A 133 -17.35 -9.06 -10.27
N ASP A 134 -18.08 -10.12 -10.61
CA ASP A 134 -19.52 -10.21 -10.31
C ASP A 134 -19.80 -10.26 -8.80
N VAL A 135 -18.96 -10.98 -8.04
CA VAL A 135 -19.00 -10.98 -6.57
C VAL A 135 -18.68 -9.59 -6.01
N LEU A 136 -17.67 -8.92 -6.57
CA LEU A 136 -17.32 -7.56 -6.17
C LEU A 136 -18.45 -6.55 -6.42
N LEU A 137 -19.19 -6.67 -7.51
CA LEU A 137 -20.37 -5.83 -7.75
C LEU A 137 -21.40 -5.95 -6.62
N GLN A 138 -21.68 -7.18 -6.17
CA GLN A 138 -22.60 -7.42 -5.05
C GLN A 138 -22.10 -6.79 -3.75
N LEU A 139 -20.80 -6.94 -3.47
CA LEU A 139 -20.15 -6.34 -2.31
C LEU A 139 -20.23 -4.80 -2.35
N LEU A 140 -19.95 -4.18 -3.48
CA LEU A 140 -19.98 -2.72 -3.62
C LEU A 140 -21.40 -2.14 -3.54
N ASP A 141 -22.41 -2.91 -3.98
CA ASP A 141 -23.79 -2.47 -4.04
C ASP A 141 -24.55 -2.58 -2.73
N ALA A 142 -24.44 -3.74 -2.09
CA ALA A 142 -25.26 -4.13 -0.95
C ALA A 142 -24.46 -4.36 0.32
N ALA A 143 -23.13 -4.19 0.26
CA ALA A 143 -22.21 -4.52 1.34
C ALA A 143 -22.44 -5.95 1.87
N ARG A 144 -22.86 -6.88 1.01
CA ARG A 144 -23.23 -8.24 1.43
C ARG A 144 -22.66 -9.25 0.50
N LEU A 145 -22.17 -10.34 1.07
CA LEU A 145 -21.71 -11.51 0.33
C LEU A 145 -22.26 -12.78 0.98
N THR A 146 -22.76 -13.68 0.16
CA THR A 146 -23.16 -15.03 0.59
C THR A 146 -22.02 -16.00 0.35
N THR A 147 -21.58 -16.69 1.39
CA THR A 147 -20.50 -17.68 1.32
C THR A 147 -20.99 -19.02 0.79
N GLY A 148 -20.07 -19.93 0.47
CA GLY A 148 -20.40 -21.30 0.06
C GLY A 148 -21.23 -22.09 1.08
N ARG A 149 -21.18 -21.69 2.37
CA ARG A 149 -21.98 -22.26 3.46
C ARG A 149 -23.35 -21.58 3.65
N ASN A 150 -23.81 -20.80 2.67
CA ASN A 150 -25.03 -19.99 2.74
C ASN A 150 -25.07 -18.99 3.91
N ARG A 151 -23.91 -18.62 4.46
CA ARG A 151 -23.81 -17.55 5.46
C ARG A 151 -23.74 -16.21 4.74
N VAL A 152 -24.61 -15.28 5.11
CA VAL A 152 -24.56 -13.89 4.63
C VAL A 152 -23.66 -13.08 5.56
N LEU A 153 -22.65 -12.43 4.99
CA LEU A 153 -21.72 -11.54 5.68
C LEU A 153 -22.07 -10.08 5.36
N ASP A 154 -21.95 -9.19 6.35
CA ASP A 154 -22.27 -7.76 6.24
C ASP A 154 -20.99 -6.92 6.32
N PHE A 155 -20.66 -6.27 5.21
CA PHE A 155 -19.50 -5.42 4.98
C PHE A 155 -19.81 -3.92 5.09
N SER A 156 -20.95 -3.53 5.66
CA SER A 156 -21.31 -2.10 5.82
C SER A 156 -20.31 -1.33 6.70
N ALA A 157 -19.67 -2.01 7.64
CA ALA A 157 -18.60 -1.47 8.49
C ALA A 157 -17.19 -1.54 7.86
N TRP A 158 -17.07 -1.90 6.58
CA TRP A 158 -15.78 -2.17 5.93
C TRP A 158 -15.39 -1.13 4.89
N TYR A 159 -14.09 -1.02 4.66
CA TYR A 159 -13.53 -0.39 3.46
C TYR A 159 -13.26 -1.45 2.39
N VAL A 160 -13.42 -1.07 1.12
CA VAL A 160 -13.08 -1.93 -0.01
C VAL A 160 -12.05 -1.20 -0.87
N VAL A 161 -10.87 -1.78 -1.04
CA VAL A 161 -9.81 -1.20 -1.87
C VAL A 161 -9.46 -2.16 -2.99
N LEU A 162 -9.40 -1.64 -4.20
CA LEU A 162 -8.95 -2.34 -5.38
C LEU A 162 -7.69 -1.63 -5.87
N THR A 163 -6.58 -2.35 -6.06
CA THR A 163 -5.38 -1.81 -6.68
C THR A 163 -5.23 -2.34 -8.09
N SER A 164 -4.75 -1.49 -8.99
CA SER A 164 -4.53 -1.87 -10.38
C SER A 164 -3.31 -1.19 -10.97
N ASN A 165 -2.65 -1.88 -11.89
CA ASN A 165 -1.58 -1.32 -12.70
C ASN A 165 -2.07 -0.80 -14.06
N ILE A 166 -3.40 -0.77 -14.29
CA ILE A 166 -3.97 -0.17 -15.51
C ILE A 166 -3.54 1.30 -15.62
N GLY A 167 -3.16 1.69 -16.84
CA GLY A 167 -2.70 3.04 -17.13
C GLY A 167 -1.27 3.34 -16.66
N ALA A 168 -0.55 2.39 -16.04
CA ALA A 168 0.83 2.60 -15.60
C ALA A 168 1.76 3.04 -16.74
N GLN A 169 1.62 2.47 -17.94
CA GLN A 169 2.37 2.91 -19.12
C GLN A 169 1.99 4.31 -19.60
N ARG A 170 0.75 4.76 -19.35
CA ARG A 170 0.34 6.11 -19.70
C ARG A 170 0.93 7.11 -18.72
N ILE A 171 0.84 6.79 -17.42
CA ILE A 171 1.50 7.56 -16.36
C ILE A 171 2.95 7.71 -16.79
N MET A 172 3.66 6.58 -17.01
CA MET A 172 4.78 6.27 -17.94
C MET A 172 5.30 7.32 -18.93
N THR A 173 4.43 7.64 -19.88
CA THR A 173 4.78 8.44 -21.06
C THR A 173 4.48 9.92 -20.84
N LEU A 174 3.46 10.23 -20.03
CA LEU A 174 2.98 11.59 -19.82
C LEU A 174 3.76 12.37 -18.75
N ARG A 175 5.07 12.10 -18.56
CA ARG A 175 5.92 12.76 -17.53
C ARG A 175 5.85 14.29 -17.55
N LYS A 176 5.69 14.88 -18.73
CA LYS A 176 5.70 16.33 -18.94
C LYS A 176 4.30 16.94 -19.01
N SER A 177 3.25 16.13 -18.92
CA SER A 177 1.87 16.61 -19.00
C SER A 177 1.37 17.06 -17.63
N LYS A 178 0.37 17.94 -17.61
CA LYS A 178 -0.35 18.31 -16.37
C LYS A 178 -0.99 17.07 -15.75
N TYR A 179 -0.96 16.98 -14.42
CA TYR A 179 -1.54 15.86 -13.66
C TYR A 179 -2.99 15.57 -14.07
N GLU A 180 -3.84 16.58 -14.15
CA GLU A 180 -5.26 16.47 -14.54
C GLU A 180 -5.46 15.76 -15.89
N THR A 181 -4.58 16.04 -16.87
CA THR A 181 -4.66 15.39 -18.19
C THR A 181 -4.25 13.93 -18.10
N MET A 182 -3.19 13.63 -17.35
CA MET A 182 -2.74 12.26 -17.11
C MET A 182 -3.82 11.47 -16.36
N GLU A 183 -4.37 12.03 -15.28
CA GLU A 183 -5.40 11.42 -14.45
C GLU A 183 -6.64 11.07 -15.28
N ARG A 184 -7.15 12.03 -16.06
CA ARG A 184 -8.32 11.84 -16.92
C ARG A 184 -8.14 10.69 -17.90
N LEU A 185 -6.98 10.61 -18.55
CA LEU A 185 -6.71 9.56 -19.54
C LEU A 185 -6.50 8.20 -18.89
N VAL A 186 -5.84 8.13 -17.72
CA VAL A 186 -5.67 6.87 -16.96
C VAL A 186 -7.02 6.35 -16.48
N ARG A 187 -7.90 7.24 -15.99
CA ARG A 187 -9.26 6.86 -15.60
C ARG A 187 -10.08 6.34 -16.78
N GLN A 188 -9.91 6.94 -17.97
CA GLN A 188 -10.56 6.46 -19.19
C GLN A 188 -10.09 5.05 -19.60
N ASP A 189 -8.77 4.79 -19.54
CA ASP A 189 -8.23 3.45 -19.83
C ASP A 189 -8.80 2.42 -18.84
N ALA A 190 -8.81 2.76 -17.55
CA ALA A 190 -9.29 1.85 -16.52
C ALA A 190 -10.80 1.60 -16.63
N GLN A 191 -11.62 2.61 -16.97
CA GLN A 191 -13.05 2.43 -17.20
C GLN A 191 -13.35 1.43 -18.32
N ARG A 192 -12.51 1.41 -19.37
CA ARG A 192 -12.65 0.46 -20.48
C ARG A 192 -12.26 -0.96 -20.08
N GLU A 193 -11.23 -1.13 -19.26
CA GLU A 193 -10.67 -2.44 -18.93
C GLU A 193 -11.40 -3.14 -17.77
N LEU A 194 -11.82 -2.41 -16.73
CA LEU A 194 -12.34 -2.98 -15.47
C LEU A 194 -13.87 -3.12 -15.43
N ARG A 195 -14.53 -3.03 -16.59
CA ARG A 195 -15.99 -2.93 -16.80
C ARG A 195 -16.60 -1.63 -16.25
N PRO A 196 -17.43 -0.92 -17.03
CA PRO A 196 -18.09 0.31 -16.57
C PRO A 196 -18.95 0.13 -15.32
N GLU A 197 -19.55 -1.05 -15.12
CA GLU A 197 -20.42 -1.30 -13.96
C GLU A 197 -19.66 -1.23 -12.63
N ILE A 198 -18.42 -1.77 -12.56
CA ILE A 198 -17.60 -1.69 -11.35
C ILE A 198 -17.24 -0.22 -11.08
N PHE A 199 -16.79 0.48 -12.12
CA PHE A 199 -16.42 1.88 -12.05
C PHE A 199 -17.52 2.77 -11.46
N ALA A 200 -18.76 2.51 -11.85
CA ALA A 200 -19.92 3.26 -11.37
C ALA A 200 -20.24 3.05 -9.88
N ARG A 201 -19.70 2.00 -9.25
CA ARG A 201 -19.93 1.66 -7.83
C ARG A 201 -18.76 2.00 -6.91
N ILE A 202 -17.63 2.41 -7.48
CA ILE A 202 -16.48 2.89 -6.72
C ILE A 202 -16.76 4.30 -6.18
N THR A 203 -16.52 4.50 -4.88
CA THR A 203 -16.69 5.80 -4.22
C THR A 203 -15.67 6.80 -4.72
N LEU A 204 -14.41 6.38 -4.87
CA LEU A 204 -13.32 7.23 -5.34
C LEU A 204 -12.30 6.43 -6.17
N THR A 205 -12.02 6.90 -7.39
CA THR A 205 -10.87 6.44 -8.18
C THR A 205 -9.72 7.41 -7.99
N VAL A 206 -8.54 6.91 -7.64
CA VAL A 206 -7.35 7.72 -7.35
C VAL A 206 -6.20 7.27 -8.24
N VAL A 207 -5.55 8.22 -8.92
CA VAL A 207 -4.36 7.94 -9.73
C VAL A 207 -3.12 8.37 -8.96
N PHE A 208 -2.29 7.38 -8.61
CA PHE A 208 -1.05 7.58 -7.90
C PHE A 208 0.02 8.12 -8.85
N ASN A 209 0.78 9.09 -8.35
CA ASN A 209 1.89 9.65 -9.07
C ASN A 209 3.08 8.70 -9.09
N ARG A 210 3.99 8.94 -10.02
CA ARG A 210 5.31 8.35 -9.88
C ARG A 210 6.07 9.03 -8.79
N LEU A 211 6.93 8.27 -8.16
CA LEU A 211 7.93 8.79 -7.24
C LEU A 211 8.97 9.54 -8.06
N ASP A 212 9.07 10.85 -7.87
CA ASP A 212 10.19 11.64 -8.35
C ASP A 212 11.47 11.30 -7.58
N TYR A 213 12.60 11.87 -8.01
CA TYR A 213 13.90 11.53 -7.40
C TYR A 213 13.97 11.94 -5.93
N GLU A 214 13.32 13.04 -5.55
CA GLU A 214 13.29 13.52 -4.17
C GLU A 214 12.50 12.57 -3.27
N ALA A 215 11.32 12.14 -3.72
CA ALA A 215 10.51 11.13 -3.05
C ALA A 215 11.26 9.78 -2.96
N GLN A 216 11.98 9.39 -4.01
CA GLN A 216 12.83 8.19 -3.98
C GLN A 216 13.92 8.31 -2.91
N CYS A 217 14.62 9.44 -2.83
CA CYS A 217 15.63 9.68 -1.80
C CYS A 217 15.07 9.60 -0.38
N ALA A 218 13.93 10.25 -0.12
CA ALA A 218 13.27 10.20 1.17
C ALA A 218 12.81 8.77 1.55
N ILE A 219 12.29 7.99 0.58
CA ILE A 219 11.95 6.58 0.80
C ILE A 219 13.22 5.75 1.11
N ALA A 220 14.32 5.97 0.38
CA ALA A 220 15.59 5.32 0.66
C ALA A 220 16.09 5.64 2.07
N ALA A 221 16.03 6.90 2.51
CA ALA A 221 16.43 7.30 3.85
C ALA A 221 15.62 6.55 4.91
N GLY A 222 14.29 6.52 4.80
CA GLY A 222 13.44 5.80 5.75
C GLY A 222 13.72 4.29 5.80
N LEU A 223 14.04 3.66 4.66
CA LEU A 223 14.43 2.25 4.59
C LEU A 223 15.77 1.99 5.28
N VAL A 224 16.77 2.85 5.07
CA VAL A 224 18.08 2.78 5.71
C VAL A 224 17.96 2.97 7.23
N GLU A 225 17.19 3.97 7.66
CA GLU A 225 16.93 4.20 9.09
C GLU A 225 16.24 3.01 9.75
N LYS A 226 15.25 2.41 9.07
CA LYS A 226 14.59 1.21 9.56
C LYS A 226 15.58 0.07 9.75
N GLU A 227 16.47 -0.16 8.79
CA GLU A 227 17.49 -1.20 8.91
C GLU A 227 18.49 -0.90 10.03
N CYS A 228 18.92 0.36 10.18
CA CYS A 228 19.79 0.76 11.29
C CYS A 228 19.12 0.52 12.66
N ARG A 229 17.81 0.78 12.79
CA ARG A 229 17.05 0.46 14.00
C ARG A 229 16.98 -1.05 14.27
N THR A 230 16.79 -1.87 13.23
CA THR A 230 16.84 -3.34 13.37
C THR A 230 18.20 -3.79 13.89
N LEU A 231 19.29 -3.26 13.33
CA LEU A 231 20.66 -3.58 13.75
C LEU A 231 20.97 -3.09 15.18
N ALA A 232 20.40 -1.96 15.59
CA ALA A 232 20.49 -1.49 16.97
C ALA A 232 19.86 -2.46 17.98
N GLY A 233 18.77 -3.13 17.61
CA GLY A 233 18.20 -4.23 18.41
C GLY A 233 19.14 -5.43 18.59
N LEU A 234 20.15 -5.57 17.73
CA LEU A 234 21.19 -6.59 17.81
C LEU A 234 22.47 -6.10 18.50
N GLY A 235 22.51 -4.84 18.97
CA GLY A 235 23.64 -4.24 19.66
C GLY A 235 24.57 -3.38 18.79
N TYR A 236 24.32 -3.25 17.49
CA TYR A 236 25.16 -2.47 16.58
C TYR A 236 24.71 -0.99 16.50
N ARG A 237 25.65 -0.04 16.45
CA ARG A 237 25.33 1.40 16.40
C ARG A 237 25.71 2.00 15.06
N VAL A 238 24.80 1.90 14.09
CA VAL A 238 25.01 2.43 12.74
C VAL A 238 24.23 3.73 12.56
N SER A 239 24.93 4.80 12.18
CA SER A 239 24.33 6.12 11.90
C SER A 239 24.51 6.51 10.43
N PRO A 240 23.45 6.61 9.61
CA PRO A 240 23.57 6.93 8.19
C PRO A 240 23.80 8.42 7.91
N GLU A 241 24.65 8.74 6.94
CA GLU A 241 24.67 10.08 6.35
C GLU A 241 23.60 10.27 5.27
N PRO A 242 23.12 11.51 5.05
CA PRO A 242 22.14 11.81 3.99
C PRO A 242 22.58 11.35 2.60
N SER A 243 23.88 11.35 2.32
CA SER A 243 24.45 10.93 1.03
C SER A 243 24.25 9.44 0.71
N VAL A 244 23.99 8.59 1.72
CA VAL A 244 23.75 7.15 1.57
C VAL A 244 22.52 6.87 0.69
N GLN A 245 21.49 7.71 0.79
CA GLN A 245 20.22 7.48 0.09
C GLN A 245 20.39 7.42 -1.44
N GLY A 246 21.32 8.20 -1.99
CA GLY A 246 21.60 8.21 -3.43
C GLY A 246 22.07 6.85 -3.97
N ILE A 247 22.87 6.12 -3.19
CA ILE A 247 23.34 4.77 -3.57
C ILE A 247 22.22 3.75 -3.49
N VAL A 248 21.34 3.88 -2.49
CA VAL A 248 20.18 2.99 -2.34
C VAL A 248 19.20 3.21 -3.50
N VAL A 249 18.95 4.47 -3.88
CA VAL A 249 18.13 4.80 -5.05
C VAL A 249 18.76 4.25 -6.33
N SER A 250 20.05 4.49 -6.56
CA SER A 250 20.71 4.06 -7.80
C SER A 250 20.74 2.54 -7.99
N ARG A 251 20.80 1.77 -6.89
CA ARG A 251 20.76 0.30 -6.94
C ARG A 251 19.36 -0.31 -6.84
N GLY A 252 18.44 0.37 -6.16
CA GLY A 252 17.19 -0.20 -5.72
C GLY A 252 15.96 0.33 -6.46
N TYR A 253 16.03 1.49 -7.10
CA TYR A 253 14.90 2.01 -7.87
C TYR A 253 14.86 1.40 -9.26
N HIS A 254 13.68 0.93 -9.65
CA HIS A 254 13.45 0.41 -10.99
C HIS A 254 12.13 0.95 -11.54
N GLU A 255 12.14 1.49 -12.76
CA GLU A 255 10.95 2.16 -13.32
C GLU A 255 9.70 1.27 -13.33
N ARG A 256 9.85 -0.04 -13.54
CA ARG A 256 8.72 -0.99 -13.54
C ARG A 256 8.32 -1.49 -12.14
N LEU A 257 9.26 -1.56 -11.20
CA LEU A 257 9.04 -2.17 -9.88
C LEU A 257 8.86 -1.12 -8.76
N GLY A 258 9.07 0.15 -9.09
CA GLY A 258 9.00 1.27 -8.15
C GLY A 258 10.06 1.15 -7.05
N ALA A 259 9.68 1.52 -5.83
CA ALA A 259 10.55 1.46 -4.67
C ALA A 259 10.70 0.04 -4.07
N ARG A 260 10.04 -0.99 -4.62
CA ARG A 260 10.06 -2.35 -4.06
C ARG A 260 11.50 -2.91 -3.91
N PRO A 261 12.39 -2.83 -4.92
CA PRO A 261 13.76 -3.34 -4.77
C PRO A 261 14.65 -2.45 -3.89
N MET A 262 14.21 -1.24 -3.52
CA MET A 262 14.97 -0.35 -2.64
C MET A 262 15.09 -0.90 -1.22
N ARG A 263 14.10 -1.68 -0.78
CA ARG A 263 14.15 -2.36 0.52
C ARG A 263 15.30 -3.35 0.57
N ASP A 264 15.35 -4.23 -0.42
CA ASP A 264 16.39 -5.26 -0.53
C ASP A 264 17.77 -4.60 -0.71
N ALA A 265 17.84 -3.52 -1.50
CA ALA A 265 19.07 -2.75 -1.67
C ALA A 265 19.53 -2.12 -0.36
N ALA A 266 18.64 -1.49 0.41
CA ALA A 266 18.97 -0.89 1.70
C ALA A 266 19.48 -1.94 2.70
N GLU A 267 18.76 -3.05 2.87
CA GLU A 267 19.15 -4.16 3.75
C GLU A 267 20.53 -4.71 3.36
N LEU A 268 20.70 -5.06 2.09
CA LEU A 268 21.94 -5.64 1.58
C LEU A 268 23.12 -4.68 1.73
N LEU A 269 22.95 -3.40 1.39
CA LEU A 269 24.03 -2.40 1.44
C LEU A 269 24.46 -2.10 2.87
N VAL A 270 23.51 -1.90 3.78
CA VAL A 270 23.79 -1.60 5.19
C VAL A 270 24.46 -2.81 5.86
N ARG A 271 23.89 -4.01 5.71
CA ARG A 271 24.46 -5.23 6.31
C ARG A 271 25.83 -5.57 5.77
N ASN A 272 26.07 -5.39 4.48
CA ASN A 272 27.39 -5.62 3.90
C ASN A 272 28.43 -4.62 4.41
N ALA A 273 28.05 -3.37 4.68
CA ALA A 273 28.95 -2.38 5.26
C ALA A 273 29.34 -2.78 6.69
N LEU A 274 28.37 -3.17 7.51
CA LEU A 274 28.58 -3.66 8.87
C LEU A 274 29.43 -4.94 8.89
N ALA A 275 29.07 -5.94 8.08
CA ALA A 275 29.79 -7.21 8.03
C ALA A 275 31.27 -7.03 7.67
N ARG A 276 31.60 -6.14 6.72
CA ARG A 276 33.00 -5.84 6.38
C ARG A 276 33.76 -5.16 7.52
N GLU A 277 33.08 -4.35 8.31
CA GLU A 277 33.68 -3.67 9.46
C GLU A 277 33.97 -4.66 10.60
N LEU A 278 33.00 -5.53 10.93
CA LEU A 278 33.18 -6.60 11.91
C LEU A 278 34.30 -7.57 11.51
N LEU A 279 34.38 -7.96 10.23
CA LEU A 279 35.46 -8.81 9.71
C LEU A 279 36.86 -8.16 9.78
N ARG A 280 36.93 -6.83 9.93
CA ARG A 280 38.19 -6.10 10.14
C ARG A 280 38.53 -5.93 11.63
N GLY A 281 37.77 -6.54 12.53
CA GLY A 281 37.96 -6.46 13.98
C GLY A 281 37.27 -5.27 14.63
N GLY A 282 36.34 -4.62 13.93
CA GLY A 282 35.54 -3.52 14.46
C GLY A 282 34.43 -3.97 15.41
N ASP A 283 33.81 -3.00 16.11
CA ASP A 283 32.78 -3.24 17.13
C ASP A 283 31.34 -3.06 16.58
N GLY A 284 31.21 -2.76 15.29
CA GLY A 284 29.93 -2.51 14.65
C GLY A 284 29.28 -1.16 15.02
N SER A 285 30.09 -0.19 15.49
CA SER A 285 29.65 1.18 15.78
C SER A 285 30.31 2.18 14.85
N GLY A 286 29.50 2.98 14.15
CA GLY A 286 30.06 3.99 13.26
C GLY A 286 29.07 4.72 12.39
N ARG A 287 29.63 5.59 11.55
CA ARG A 287 28.90 6.37 10.56
C ARG A 287 28.91 5.65 9.21
N LEU A 288 27.72 5.44 8.64
CA LEU A 288 27.54 4.78 7.36
C LEU A 288 27.64 5.80 6.22
N LEU A 289 28.55 5.54 5.28
CA LEU A 289 28.96 6.47 4.23
C LEU A 289 29.00 5.79 2.86
N PRO A 290 28.78 6.55 1.77
CA PRO A 290 29.17 6.14 0.42
C PRO A 290 30.64 5.77 0.31
N HIS A 291 30.95 4.60 -0.24
CA HIS A 291 32.31 4.27 -0.66
C HIS A 291 32.70 5.09 -1.90
N SER A 292 33.99 5.34 -2.09
CA SER A 292 34.54 6.11 -3.21
C SER A 292 34.25 5.51 -4.60
N ASP A 293 33.81 4.25 -4.66
CA ASP A 293 33.40 3.58 -5.91
C ASP A 293 31.97 3.95 -6.33
N GLY A 294 31.25 4.72 -5.51
CA GLY A 294 29.86 5.14 -5.74
C GLY A 294 28.84 3.99 -5.71
N MET A 295 29.28 2.78 -5.38
CA MET A 295 28.50 1.55 -5.53
C MET A 295 28.30 0.82 -4.22
N LYS A 296 29.15 1.05 -3.21
CA LYS A 296 29.07 0.38 -1.91
C LYS A 296 28.87 1.40 -0.80
N LEU A 297 28.39 0.90 0.33
CA LEU A 297 28.48 1.60 1.60
C LEU A 297 29.64 1.03 2.41
N HIS A 298 30.22 1.86 3.26
CA HIS A 298 31.17 1.44 4.28
C HIS A 298 30.81 2.09 5.61
N LEU A 299 31.13 1.39 6.70
CA LEU A 299 30.98 1.89 8.05
C LEU A 299 32.33 2.48 8.47
N ASN A 300 32.35 3.78 8.75
CA ASN A 300 33.51 4.44 9.32
C ASN A 300 33.37 4.42 10.85
N PRO A 301 34.31 3.79 11.59
CA PRO A 301 34.21 3.69 13.05
C PRO A 301 34.01 5.06 13.70
N ALA A 302 33.22 5.10 14.77
CA ALA A 302 33.18 6.30 15.60
C ALA A 302 34.59 6.52 16.19
N ALA A 303 35.14 7.72 16.04
CA ALA A 303 36.41 8.07 16.70
C ALA A 303 36.24 7.85 18.21
N SER A 304 37.16 7.06 18.79
CA SER A 304 37.24 6.75 20.22
C SER A 304 37.45 8.00 21.06
#